data_AF-A0A925E4V1-F1
#
_entry.id   AF-A0A925E4V1-F1
#
_cell.length_a   1.000
_cell.length_b   1.000
_cell.length_c   1.000
_cell.angle_alpha   90.00
_cell.angle_beta   90.00
_cell.angle_gamma   90.00
#
_symmetry.space_group_name_H-M   'P 1'
#
loop_
_entity.id
_entity.type
_entity.pdbx_description
1 polymer ?
#
loop_
_entity_poly.entity_id
_entity_poly.type
_entity_poly.pdbx_seq_one_letter_code
_entity_poly.pdbx_strand_id
1 'polypeptide(L)'
;QDVRVENGIQYGDLVEFVEFEYLRKNTAMNLCNLANLAKSPSMPQEVRVDTKKLTNFTNIAWKAPKSGKVKGYYVMMRETTHAFWQKKFFITELKIDLPYSKDNYFFAVQAVSEEGNESLPVVPSPAGR
;
A
#
# COMPACT_ATOMS: atom_id res chain seq x y z
N GLN A 1 10.50 22.66 -22.49
CA GLN A 1 11.33 23.87 -22.31
C GLN A 1 12.22 23.99 -23.52
N ASP A 2 12.49 25.19 -24.02
CA ASP A 2 13.35 25.38 -25.18
C ASP A 2 14.83 25.44 -24.77
N VAL A 3 15.69 24.74 -25.53
CA VAL A 3 17.14 24.79 -25.37
C VAL A 3 17.65 26.12 -25.90
N ARG A 4 18.39 26.87 -25.09
CA ARG A 4 18.99 28.15 -25.48
C ARG A 4 20.37 28.34 -24.87
N VAL A 5 21.16 29.22 -25.48
CA VAL A 5 22.43 29.68 -24.94
C VAL A 5 22.31 31.17 -24.66
N GLU A 6 22.57 31.57 -23.42
CA GLU A 6 22.41 32.96 -22.96
C GLU A 6 23.67 33.36 -22.17
N ASN A 7 24.37 34.41 -22.62
CA ASN A 7 25.66 34.83 -22.07
C ASN A 7 26.71 33.70 -21.95
N GLY A 8 26.70 32.75 -22.89
CA GLY A 8 27.61 31.60 -22.91
C GLY A 8 27.21 30.44 -21.99
N ILE A 9 26.09 30.55 -21.27
CA ILE A 9 25.54 29.47 -20.43
C ILE A 9 24.44 28.77 -21.22
N GLN A 10 24.53 27.45 -21.32
CA GLN A 10 23.55 26.61 -21.99
C GLN A 10 22.43 26.22 -21.00
N TYR A 11 21.19 26.53 -21.38
CA TYR A 11 19.99 26.24 -20.60
C TYR A 11 19.07 25.33 -21.41
N GLY A 12 18.48 24.34 -20.74
CA GLY A 12 17.51 23.43 -21.37
C GLY A 12 17.62 22.01 -20.85
N ASP A 13 16.63 21.20 -21.21
CA ASP A 13 16.62 19.76 -20.93
C ASP A 13 17.44 19.06 -22.02
N LEU A 14 18.72 18.84 -21.75
CA LEU A 14 19.65 18.26 -22.71
C LEU A 14 19.94 16.80 -22.38
N VAL A 15 19.99 15.97 -23.42
CA VAL A 15 20.28 14.54 -23.31
C VAL A 15 21.65 14.29 -22.66
N GLU A 16 22.61 15.18 -22.84
CA GLU A 16 23.95 15.09 -22.24
C GLU A 16 23.94 15.15 -20.71
N PHE A 17 22.87 15.65 -20.10
CA PHE A 17 22.67 15.67 -18.64
C PHE A 17 21.73 14.56 -18.14
N VAL A 18 21.29 13.65 -19.02
CA VAL A 18 20.47 12.50 -18.64
C VAL A 18 21.35 11.30 -18.34
N GLU A 19 21.26 10.79 -17.10
CA GLU A 19 21.84 9.49 -16.75
C GLU A 19 20.85 8.38 -17.12
N PHE A 20 21.10 7.73 -18.26
CA PHE A 20 20.17 6.77 -18.85
C PHE A 20 19.98 5.52 -18.00
N GLU A 21 20.99 5.08 -17.25
CA GLU A 21 20.88 3.88 -16.42
C GLU A 21 19.96 4.11 -15.21
N TYR A 22 20.03 5.30 -14.60
CA TYR A 22 19.15 5.78 -13.55
C TYR A 22 17.73 5.93 -14.07
N LEU A 23 17.54 6.56 -15.23
CA LEU A 23 16.22 6.70 -15.86
C LEU A 23 15.58 5.33 -16.13
N ARG A 24 16.36 4.39 -16.67
CA ARG A 24 15.92 3.02 -16.93
C ARG A 24 15.47 2.32 -15.65
N LYS A 25 16.26 2.42 -14.56
CA LYS A 25 15.94 1.84 -13.25
C LYS A 25 14.68 2.45 -12.65
N ASN A 26 14.55 3.77 -12.67
CA ASN A 26 13.37 4.47 -12.16
C ASN A 26 12.11 4.08 -12.93
N THR A 27 12.21 4.06 -14.26
CA THR A 27 11.11 3.66 -15.15
C THR A 27 10.70 2.21 -14.92
N ALA A 28 11.67 1.30 -14.81
CA ALA A 28 11.41 -0.11 -14.52
C ALA A 28 10.70 -0.30 -13.16
N MET A 29 11.12 0.44 -12.13
CA MET A 29 10.46 0.40 -10.82
C MET A 29 8.99 0.86 -10.90
N ASN A 30 8.73 1.96 -11.60
CA ASN A 30 7.37 2.47 -11.80
C ASN A 30 6.52 1.47 -12.59
N LEU A 31 7.08 0.86 -13.64
CA LEU A 31 6.40 -0.17 -14.43
C LEU A 31 6.05 -1.40 -13.59
N CYS A 32 6.97 -1.89 -12.75
CA CYS A 32 6.71 -3.02 -11.85
C CYS A 32 5.55 -2.71 -10.88
N ASN A 33 5.53 -1.51 -10.31
CA ASN A 33 4.45 -1.09 -9.42
C ASN A 33 3.09 -1.05 -10.13
N LEU A 34 3.04 -0.45 -11.33
CA LEU A 34 1.83 -0.39 -12.14
C LEU A 34 1.35 -1.77 -12.59
N ALA A 35 2.29 -2.65 -12.99
CA ALA A 35 1.97 -4.02 -13.37
C ALA A 35 1.39 -4.81 -12.19
N ASN A 36 1.93 -4.64 -10.98
CA ASN A 36 1.35 -5.23 -9.77
C ASN A 36 -0.08 -4.73 -9.54
N LEU A 37 -0.29 -3.41 -9.60
CA LEU A 37 -1.63 -2.84 -9.38
C LEU A 37 -2.64 -3.28 -10.44
N ALA A 38 -2.25 -3.34 -11.71
CA ALA A 38 -3.10 -3.78 -12.81
C ALA A 38 -3.56 -5.25 -12.67
N LYS A 39 -2.72 -6.10 -12.07
CA LYS A 39 -3.03 -7.51 -11.79
C LYS A 39 -3.63 -7.77 -10.41
N SER A 40 -3.61 -6.76 -9.54
CA SER A 40 -4.15 -6.89 -8.18
C SER A 40 -5.69 -6.85 -8.18
N PRO A 41 -6.33 -7.43 -7.17
CA PRO A 41 -7.74 -7.16 -6.92
C PRO A 41 -7.94 -5.69 -6.53
N SER A 42 -9.18 -5.20 -6.61
CA SER A 42 -9.49 -3.90 -6.02
C SER A 42 -9.28 -3.91 -4.50
N MET A 43 -9.30 -2.73 -3.88
CA MET A 43 -9.10 -2.61 -2.43
C MET A 43 -10.22 -3.31 -1.63
N PRO A 44 -9.91 -3.92 -0.48
CA PRO A 44 -10.92 -4.34 0.49
C PRO A 44 -11.88 -3.20 0.83
N GLN A 45 -13.16 -3.52 1.02
CA GLN A 45 -14.20 -2.55 1.29
C GLN A 45 -14.50 -2.49 2.78
N GLU A 46 -14.98 -1.34 3.27
CA GLU A 46 -15.46 -1.19 4.65
C GLU A 46 -14.52 -1.78 5.70
N VAL A 47 -13.22 -1.49 5.62
CA VAL A 47 -12.27 -1.95 6.63
C VAL A 47 -12.54 -1.22 7.94
N ARG A 48 -12.91 -1.98 8.97
CA ARG A 48 -13.32 -1.48 10.28
C ARG A 48 -12.50 -2.10 11.40
N VAL A 49 -12.18 -1.28 12.39
CA VAL A 49 -11.58 -1.74 13.66
C VAL A 49 -12.57 -1.56 14.79
N ASP A 50 -12.78 -2.59 15.61
CA ASP A 50 -13.62 -2.50 16.80
C ASP A 50 -12.93 -1.65 17.88
N THR A 51 -13.56 -0.54 18.24
CA THR A 51 -13.11 0.38 19.29
C THR A 51 -13.97 0.33 20.54
N LYS A 52 -15.08 -0.43 20.54
CA LYS A 52 -16.04 -0.47 21.66
C LYS A 52 -15.53 -1.32 22.81
N LYS A 53 -14.80 -2.39 22.50
CA LYS A 53 -14.22 -3.28 23.52
C LYS A 53 -12.92 -2.69 24.07
N LEU A 54 -12.90 -2.45 25.38
CA LEU A 54 -11.70 -2.02 26.11
C LEU A 54 -10.79 -3.23 26.37
N THR A 55 -10.03 -3.63 25.35
CA THR A 55 -9.08 -4.75 25.44
C THR A 55 -7.76 -4.40 24.75
N ASN A 56 -6.70 -5.15 25.07
CA ASN A 56 -5.41 -5.09 24.38
C ASN A 56 -5.38 -5.89 23.07
N PHE A 57 -6.54 -6.39 22.61
CA PHE A 57 -6.69 -7.07 21.34
C PHE A 57 -7.30 -6.12 20.32
N THR A 58 -6.89 -6.25 19.06
CA THR A 58 -7.44 -5.49 17.94
C THR A 58 -8.24 -6.43 17.06
N ASN A 59 -9.54 -6.16 16.95
CA ASN A 59 -10.44 -6.92 16.10
C ASN A 59 -10.66 -6.07 14.83
N ILE A 60 -10.30 -6.59 13.67
CA ILE A 60 -10.45 -5.91 12.38
C ILE A 60 -11.34 -6.76 11.48
N ALA A 61 -12.32 -6.14 10.83
CA ALA A 61 -13.19 -6.79 9.87
C ALA A 61 -13.33 -5.93 8.61
N TRP A 62 -13.55 -6.57 7.47
CA TRP A 62 -13.73 -5.90 6.19
C TRP A 62 -14.70 -6.66 5.30
N LYS A 63 -15.08 -6.05 4.18
CA LYS A 63 -15.79 -6.68 3.08
C LYS A 63 -14.82 -6.97 1.94
N ALA A 64 -15.16 -8.00 1.16
CA ALA A 64 -14.40 -8.34 -0.03
C ALA A 64 -14.34 -7.15 -1.01
N PRO A 65 -13.27 -7.07 -1.83
CA PRO A 65 -13.16 -6.09 -2.91
C PRO A 65 -14.34 -6.12 -3.87
N LYS A 66 -14.64 -4.98 -4.52
CA LYS A 66 -15.73 -4.87 -5.51
C LYS A 66 -15.45 -5.65 -6.80
N SER A 67 -14.17 -5.79 -7.14
CA SER A 67 -13.70 -6.47 -8.34
C SER A 67 -12.35 -7.16 -8.12
N GLY A 68 -12.08 -8.17 -8.95
CA GLY A 68 -10.87 -9.00 -8.91
C GLY A 68 -11.08 -10.29 -8.11
N LYS A 69 -10.40 -11.36 -8.53
CA LYS A 69 -10.39 -12.64 -7.82
C LYS A 69 -9.39 -12.57 -6.67
N VAL A 70 -9.84 -12.88 -5.45
CA VAL A 70 -9.05 -12.77 -4.23
C VAL A 70 -8.67 -14.15 -3.72
N LYS A 71 -7.38 -14.38 -3.51
CA LYS A 71 -6.84 -15.57 -2.84
C LYS A 71 -6.86 -15.43 -1.32
N GLY A 72 -6.68 -14.21 -0.83
CA GLY A 72 -6.69 -13.89 0.58
C GLY A 72 -6.32 -12.43 0.83
N TYR A 73 -5.97 -12.14 2.08
CA TYR A 73 -5.71 -10.79 2.56
C TYR A 73 -4.42 -10.75 3.34
N TYR A 74 -3.73 -9.62 3.22
CA TYR A 74 -2.66 -9.26 4.13
C TYR A 74 -3.13 -8.21 5.10
N VAL A 75 -3.00 -8.49 6.39
CA VAL A 75 -3.14 -7.51 7.45
C VAL A 75 -1.74 -7.02 7.82
N MET A 76 -1.48 -5.75 7.57
CA MET A 76 -0.20 -5.12 7.86
C MET A 76 -0.26 -4.37 9.18
N MET A 77 0.86 -4.33 9.89
CA MET A 77 0.99 -3.66 11.17
C MET A 77 2.34 -2.95 11.30
N ARG A 78 2.33 -1.76 11.92
CA ARG A 78 3.53 -1.02 12.35
C ARG A 78 3.28 -0.31 13.66
N GLU A 79 4.33 -0.09 14.43
CA GLU A 79 4.27 0.81 15.57
C GLU A 79 4.00 2.26 15.13
N THR A 80 3.43 3.05 16.04
CA THR A 80 3.10 4.47 15.78
C THR A 80 4.33 5.33 15.49
N THR A 81 5.51 4.91 15.94
CA THR A 81 6.80 5.59 15.78
C THR A 81 7.55 5.23 14.49
N HIS A 82 7.13 4.19 13.78
CA HIS A 82 7.85 3.67 12.62
C HIS A 82 7.22 4.13 11.31
N ALA A 83 8.02 4.59 10.33
CA ALA A 83 7.51 5.06 9.05
C ALA A 83 7.03 3.94 8.11
N PHE A 84 7.55 2.72 8.26
CA PHE A 84 7.28 1.59 7.36
C PHE A 84 6.45 0.49 8.04
N TRP A 85 5.71 -0.28 7.24
CA TRP A 85 5.04 -1.50 7.69
C TRP A 85 6.07 -2.53 8.16
N GLN A 86 5.86 -3.12 9.34
CA GLN A 86 6.85 -4.01 9.99
C GLN A 86 6.42 -5.47 9.98
N LYS A 87 5.12 -5.73 10.13
CA LYS A 87 4.56 -7.08 10.14
C LYS A 87 3.44 -7.21 9.14
N LYS A 88 3.26 -8.43 8.65
CA LYS A 88 2.29 -8.78 7.62
C LYS A 88 1.76 -10.19 7.88
N PHE A 89 0.44 -10.31 8.03
CA PHE A 89 -0.25 -11.55 8.34
C PHE A 89 -1.13 -11.94 7.16
N PHE A 90 -0.90 -13.12 6.58
CA PHE A 90 -1.76 -13.64 5.51
C PHE A 90 -2.92 -14.43 6.10
N ILE A 91 -4.14 -14.10 5.69
CA ILE A 91 -5.36 -14.82 6.09
C ILE A 91 -6.32 -14.95 4.91
N THR A 92 -7.30 -15.84 5.02
CA THR A 92 -8.33 -16.01 3.97
C THR A 92 -9.70 -15.47 4.40
N GLU A 93 -9.86 -15.28 5.70
CA GLU A 93 -11.05 -14.76 6.35
C GLU A 93 -11.19 -13.25 6.14
N LEU A 94 -12.40 -12.75 6.36
CA LEU A 94 -12.74 -11.32 6.27
C LEU A 94 -12.63 -10.58 7.61
N LYS A 95 -12.05 -11.24 8.62
CA LYS A 95 -11.83 -10.68 9.95
C LYS A 95 -10.61 -11.32 10.61
N ILE A 96 -9.98 -10.60 11.51
CA ILE A 96 -8.86 -11.08 12.32
C ILE A 96 -8.93 -10.50 13.73
N ASP A 97 -8.49 -11.30 14.69
CA ASP A 97 -8.26 -10.88 16.07
C ASP A 97 -6.76 -10.94 16.35
N LEU A 98 -6.15 -9.79 16.59
CA LEU A 98 -4.72 -9.65 16.82
C LEU A 98 -4.43 -9.36 18.30
N PRO A 99 -3.44 -10.02 18.91
CA PRO A 99 -3.02 -9.78 20.31
C PRO A 99 -2.15 -8.52 20.44
N TYR A 100 -2.54 -7.44 19.76
CA TYR A 100 -1.87 -6.14 19.75
C TYR A 100 -2.89 -5.04 20.03
N SER A 101 -2.52 -4.06 20.83
CA SER A 101 -3.41 -2.93 21.15
C SER A 101 -3.45 -1.93 19.99
N LYS A 102 -4.67 -1.57 19.58
CA LYS A 102 -4.97 -0.53 18.56
C LYS A 102 -4.39 0.85 18.90
N ASP A 103 -4.05 1.07 20.17
CA ASP A 103 -3.53 2.36 20.65
C ASP A 103 -2.01 2.47 20.42
N ASN A 104 -1.32 1.34 20.24
CA ASN A 104 0.14 1.29 20.06
C ASN A 104 0.57 1.02 18.61
N TYR A 105 -0.36 0.62 17.74
CA TYR A 105 -0.05 0.17 16.39
C TYR A 105 -1.02 0.74 15.36
N PHE A 106 -0.49 1.02 14.17
CA PHE A 106 -1.29 1.21 12.98
C PHE A 106 -1.50 -0.11 12.25
N PHE A 107 -2.66 -0.24 11.60
CA PHE A 107 -3.04 -1.40 10.82
C PHE A 107 -3.50 -0.98 9.42
N ALA A 108 -3.37 -1.90 8.47
CA ALA A 108 -3.99 -1.78 7.15
C ALA A 108 -4.30 -3.17 6.57
N VAL A 109 -5.25 -3.24 5.65
CA VAL A 109 -5.63 -4.48 4.99
C VAL A 109 -5.45 -4.35 3.48
N GLN A 110 -4.84 -5.34 2.84
CA GLN A 110 -4.70 -5.48 1.38
C GLN A 110 -5.35 -6.77 0.91
N ALA A 111 -5.94 -6.74 -0.28
CA ALA A 111 -6.35 -7.94 -0.98
C ALA A 111 -5.21 -8.49 -1.84
N VAL A 112 -5.18 -9.80 -2.03
CA VAL A 112 -4.14 -10.51 -2.79
C VAL A 112 -4.79 -11.36 -3.87
N SER A 113 -4.31 -11.26 -5.11
CA SER A 113 -4.78 -12.10 -6.22
C SER A 113 -4.26 -13.55 -6.10
N GLU A 114 -4.78 -14.44 -6.94
CA GLU A 114 -4.27 -15.81 -7.07
C GLU A 114 -2.78 -15.86 -7.47
N GLU A 115 -2.34 -14.89 -8.27
CA GLU A 115 -0.95 -14.70 -8.71
C GLU A 115 -0.05 -14.01 -7.67
N GLY A 116 -0.63 -13.57 -6.53
CA GLY A 116 0.13 -12.91 -5.45
C GLY A 116 0.24 -11.39 -5.58
N ASN A 117 -0.52 -10.75 -6.48
CA ASN A 117 -0.50 -9.30 -6.63
C ASN A 117 -1.35 -8.61 -5.57
N GLU A 118 -0.79 -7.55 -4.99
CA GLU A 118 -1.35 -6.90 -3.81
C GLU A 118 -2.06 -5.60 -4.19
N SER A 119 -3.27 -5.42 -3.66
CA SER A 119 -4.03 -4.20 -3.83
C SER A 119 -3.40 -3.05 -3.05
N LEU A 120 -3.92 -1.83 -3.27
CA LEU A 120 -3.64 -0.73 -2.34
C LEU A 120 -4.12 -1.08 -0.92
N PRO A 121 -3.36 -0.68 0.12
CA PRO A 121 -3.74 -0.91 1.51
C PRO A 121 -4.81 0.06 1.98
N VAL A 122 -5.74 -0.46 2.77
CA VAL A 122 -6.81 0.34 3.38
C VAL A 122 -6.61 0.38 4.89
N VAL A 123 -6.46 1.59 5.43
CA VAL A 123 -6.39 1.82 6.88
C VAL A 123 -7.80 1.68 7.47
N PRO A 124 -7.99 0.90 8.55
CA PRO A 124 -9.30 0.72 9.16
C PRO A 124 -9.88 2.03 9.70
N SER A 125 -11.18 2.22 9.52
CA SER A 125 -11.95 3.24 10.23
C SER A 125 -12.60 2.65 11.48
N PRO A 126 -12.87 3.43 12.54
CA PRO A 126 -13.59 2.90 13.71
C PRO A 126 -14.95 2.27 13.35
N ALA A 127 -15.26 1.13 13.97
CA ALA A 127 -16.54 0.43 13.88
C ALA A 127 -17.58 1.11 14.81
N GLY A 128 -18.01 2.31 14.43
CA GLY A 128 -19.16 2.99 15.03
C GLY A 128 -18.81 4.22 15.89
N ARG A 129 -19.58 5.29 15.64
CA ARG A 129 -20.49 5.80 16.67
C ARG A 129 -21.78 4.99 16.55
#